data_AF-A0A0Q2U9B3-F1
#
_entry.id   AF-A0A0Q2U9B3-F1
#
_cell.length_a   1.000
_cell.length_b   1.000
_cell.length_c   1.000
_cell.angle_alpha   90.00
_cell.angle_beta   90.00
_cell.angle_gamma   90.00
#
_symmetry.space_group_name_H-M   'P 1'
#
loop_
_entity.id
_entity.type
_entity.pdbx_description
1 polymer ?
#
loop_
_entity_poly.entity_id
_entity_poly.type
_entity_poly.pdbx_seq_one_letter_code
_entity_poly.pdbx_strand_id
1 'polypeptide(L)'
;MNVHSLVSDTFIIDGDAYPALDKPLQPNWIAAAARAGFDLIGRARDRYHGVLRCRTCATDALVRINVIRDATPLCHACIHDRRSRAAQALGAELVAKCPEHRHYGLFRLPCGHVVRSQYTRVEAAADGGHALGCEDCRAARDDEAARDFGWVLVGPATSGRAGYRDYRHHCGHVQSISVSNMRWGDCTCAACGQGWAAKPSFIYLFRIDLPEMSVLKLGYSARPAKRLRHQLGLDRSVSAEVIRVLALSSGNLAVREEKACHRHMRNMHPELVLPKRVFGDAIKTQGEIYHLRAEPLLHALIDGVTARFRSAADHPSRSTAPKATDARRDTRPD
;
A
#
# COMPACT_ATOMS: atom_id res chain seq x y z
N MET A 1 -26.97 -25.64 -55.32
CA MET A 1 -27.18 -26.65 -54.28
C MET A 1 -27.23 -25.92 -52.94
N ASN A 2 -28.43 -25.75 -52.38
CA ASN A 2 -28.63 -25.10 -51.09
C ASN A 2 -28.18 -26.05 -49.99
N VAL A 3 -27.07 -25.72 -49.34
CA VAL A 3 -26.69 -26.37 -48.08
C VAL A 3 -27.57 -25.74 -47.00
N HIS A 4 -28.72 -26.37 -46.73
CA HIS A 4 -29.47 -26.14 -45.50
C HIS A 4 -28.60 -26.62 -44.33
N SER A 5 -27.73 -25.73 -43.84
CA SER A 5 -27.10 -25.91 -42.54
C SER A 5 -28.21 -25.82 -41.50
N LEU A 6 -28.35 -26.87 -40.68
CA LEU A 6 -29.28 -26.91 -39.55
C LEU A 6 -28.92 -25.78 -38.59
N VAL A 7 -29.55 -24.62 -38.75
CA VAL A 7 -29.45 -23.52 -37.79
C VAL A 7 -30.32 -23.97 -36.62
N SER A 8 -29.71 -24.27 -35.47
CA SER A 8 -30.46 -24.54 -34.25
C SER A 8 -31.50 -23.43 -34.03
N ASP A 9 -32.76 -23.81 -33.80
CA ASP A 9 -33.85 -22.85 -33.52
C ASP A 9 -33.61 -22.03 -32.24
N THR A 10 -32.65 -22.45 -31.42
CA THR A 10 -32.25 -21.81 -30.17
C THR A 10 -30.75 -21.98 -29.94
N PHE A 11 -30.10 -20.93 -29.46
CA PHE A 11 -28.73 -20.93 -28.98
C PHE A 11 -28.71 -20.97 -27.45
N ILE A 12 -27.86 -21.81 -26.86
CA ILE A 12 -27.63 -21.84 -25.42
C ILE A 12 -26.32 -21.11 -25.12
N ILE A 13 -26.39 -20.00 -24.40
CA ILE A 13 -25.24 -19.12 -24.13
C ILE A 13 -25.21 -18.83 -22.64
N ASP A 14 -24.13 -19.21 -21.97
CA ASP A 14 -23.96 -19.10 -20.51
C ASP A 14 -25.12 -19.72 -19.69
N GLY A 15 -25.79 -20.74 -20.23
CA GLY A 15 -26.92 -21.43 -19.60
C GLY A 15 -28.31 -20.85 -19.97
N ASP A 16 -28.34 -19.71 -20.64
CA ASP A 16 -29.59 -19.07 -21.07
C ASP A 16 -29.94 -19.45 -22.51
N ALA A 17 -31.24 -19.63 -22.76
CA ALA A 17 -31.78 -19.93 -24.08
C ALA A 17 -32.10 -18.64 -24.86
N TYR A 18 -31.56 -18.53 -26.07
CA TYR A 18 -31.80 -17.41 -26.98
C TYR A 18 -32.39 -17.91 -28.30
N PRO A 19 -33.62 -17.54 -28.65
CA PRO A 19 -34.22 -17.90 -29.94
C PRO A 19 -33.36 -17.39 -31.11
N ALA A 20 -33.17 -18.25 -32.11
CA ALA A 20 -32.50 -17.86 -33.34
C ALA A 20 -33.36 -16.85 -34.10
N LEU A 21 -32.73 -15.82 -34.65
CA LEU A 21 -33.37 -14.85 -35.52
C LEU A 21 -33.15 -15.26 -36.96
N ASP A 22 -34.24 -15.55 -37.66
CA ASP A 22 -34.24 -15.84 -39.09
C ASP A 22 -33.94 -14.57 -39.91
N LYS A 23 -32.65 -14.23 -39.95
CA LYS A 23 -32.12 -13.16 -40.78
C LYS A 23 -30.77 -13.57 -41.33
N PRO A 24 -30.45 -13.20 -42.58
CA PRO A 24 -29.19 -13.57 -43.19
C PRO A 24 -28.01 -13.00 -42.42
N LEU A 25 -26.93 -13.78 -42.38
CA LEU A 25 -25.62 -13.36 -41.92
C LEU A 25 -24.94 -12.60 -43.05
N GLN A 26 -24.44 -11.39 -42.76
CA GLN A 26 -23.77 -10.59 -43.77
C GLN A 26 -22.34 -11.11 -44.02
N PRO A 27 -21.88 -11.25 -45.28
CA PRO A 27 -20.55 -11.77 -45.59
C PRO A 27 -19.40 -11.01 -44.90
N ASN A 28 -19.53 -9.69 -44.79
CA ASN A 28 -18.54 -8.86 -44.11
C ASN A 28 -18.46 -9.14 -42.60
N TRP A 29 -19.55 -9.51 -41.93
CA TRP A 29 -19.56 -9.89 -40.52
C TRP A 29 -18.92 -11.26 -40.31
N ILE A 30 -19.22 -12.22 -41.19
CA ILE A 30 -18.60 -13.55 -41.18
C ILE A 30 -17.08 -13.41 -41.33
N ALA A 31 -16.63 -12.62 -42.31
CA ALA A 31 -15.20 -12.37 -42.53
C ALA A 31 -14.53 -11.66 -41.34
N ALA A 32 -15.21 -10.72 -40.69
CA ALA A 32 -14.70 -10.03 -39.51
C ALA A 32 -14.56 -10.98 -38.30
N ALA A 33 -15.58 -11.80 -38.02
CA ALA A 33 -15.53 -12.83 -36.99
C ALA A 33 -14.37 -13.82 -37.24
N ALA A 34 -14.24 -14.30 -38.48
CA ALA A 34 -13.19 -15.25 -38.86
C ALA A 34 -11.77 -14.67 -38.62
N ARG A 35 -11.53 -13.41 -38.99
CA ARG A 35 -10.25 -12.72 -38.72
C ARG A 35 -9.95 -12.60 -37.22
N ALA A 36 -10.98 -12.50 -36.39
CA ALA A 36 -10.84 -12.44 -34.93
C ALA A 36 -10.78 -13.83 -34.27
N GLY A 37 -10.82 -14.93 -35.03
CA GLY A 37 -10.76 -16.30 -34.50
C GLY A 37 -12.10 -16.91 -34.10
N PHE A 38 -13.20 -16.43 -34.68
CA PHE A 38 -14.56 -16.91 -34.40
C PHE A 38 -15.31 -17.31 -35.67
N ASP A 39 -16.30 -18.18 -35.52
CA ASP A 39 -17.34 -18.41 -36.54
C ASP A 39 -18.60 -17.66 -36.15
N LEU A 40 -19.16 -16.87 -37.07
CA LEU A 40 -20.49 -16.28 -36.89
C LEU A 40 -21.53 -17.33 -37.29
N ILE A 41 -22.16 -17.96 -36.29
CA ILE A 41 -23.05 -19.12 -36.49
C ILE A 41 -24.54 -18.74 -36.53
N GLY A 42 -24.89 -17.51 -36.17
CA GLY A 42 -26.28 -17.09 -36.16
C GLY A 42 -26.49 -15.69 -35.60
N ARG A 43 -27.78 -15.34 -35.44
CA ARG A 43 -28.26 -14.13 -34.79
C ARG A 43 -29.28 -14.52 -33.74
N ALA A 44 -29.33 -13.81 -32.63
CA ALA A 44 -30.24 -14.10 -31.54
C ALA A 44 -30.53 -12.83 -30.74
N ARG A 45 -31.48 -12.87 -29.79
CA ARG A 45 -31.94 -11.75 -28.94
C ARG A 45 -32.62 -10.60 -29.70
N ASP A 46 -31.92 -9.92 -30.60
CA ASP A 46 -32.45 -8.86 -31.45
C ASP A 46 -31.58 -8.66 -32.71
N ARG A 47 -31.96 -7.71 -33.56
CA ARG A 47 -31.25 -7.44 -34.82
C ARG A 47 -29.80 -6.97 -34.65
N TYR A 48 -29.36 -6.61 -33.45
CA TYR A 48 -28.04 -6.09 -33.14
C TYR A 48 -27.10 -7.12 -32.55
N HIS A 49 -27.53 -8.36 -32.33
CA HIS A 49 -26.69 -9.40 -31.72
C HIS A 49 -26.46 -10.58 -32.68
N GLY A 50 -25.19 -10.97 -32.79
CA GLY A 50 -24.73 -12.17 -33.47
C GLY A 50 -24.26 -13.20 -32.44
N VAL A 51 -24.31 -14.47 -32.82
CA VAL A 51 -23.76 -15.58 -32.02
C VAL A 51 -22.44 -15.99 -32.63
N LEU A 52 -21.36 -15.80 -31.86
CA LEU A 52 -20.01 -16.20 -32.24
C LEU A 52 -19.68 -17.54 -31.58
N ARG A 53 -19.10 -18.47 -32.33
CA ARG A 53 -18.43 -19.67 -31.81
C ARG A 53 -16.93 -19.45 -31.80
N CYS A 54 -16.29 -19.60 -30.64
CA CYS A 54 -14.84 -19.50 -30.55
C CYS A 54 -14.17 -20.69 -31.24
N ARG A 55 -13.23 -20.47 -32.17
CA ARG A 55 -12.51 -21.57 -32.84
C ARG A 55 -11.53 -22.31 -31.93
N THR A 56 -11.14 -21.71 -30.81
CA THR A 56 -10.20 -22.31 -29.86
C THR A 56 -10.89 -23.22 -28.84
N CYS A 57 -12.02 -22.80 -28.27
CA CYS A 57 -12.70 -23.54 -27.19
C CYS A 57 -14.13 -23.99 -27.54
N ALA A 58 -14.60 -23.71 -28.76
CA ALA A 58 -15.95 -23.99 -29.23
C ALA A 58 -17.09 -23.36 -28.41
N THR A 59 -16.80 -22.51 -27.41
CA THR A 59 -17.82 -21.83 -26.63
C THR A 59 -18.52 -20.77 -27.47
N ASP A 60 -19.85 -20.76 -27.38
CA ASP A 60 -20.72 -19.80 -28.04
C ASP A 60 -20.88 -18.54 -27.17
N ALA A 61 -20.90 -17.36 -27.80
CA ALA A 61 -21.03 -16.08 -27.15
C ALA A 61 -22.00 -15.17 -27.90
N LEU A 62 -22.89 -14.51 -27.14
CA LEU A 62 -23.78 -13.49 -27.68
C LEU A 62 -23.06 -12.15 -27.70
N VAL A 63 -22.84 -11.60 -28.90
CA VAL A 63 -22.04 -10.39 -29.09
C VAL A 63 -22.78 -9.39 -29.96
N ARG A 64 -22.66 -8.10 -29.66
CA ARG A 64 -23.23 -7.06 -30.52
C ARG A 64 -22.52 -7.04 -31.88
N ILE A 65 -23.27 -6.86 -32.96
CA ILE A 65 -22.76 -6.85 -34.34
C ILE A 65 -21.72 -5.74 -34.55
N ASN A 66 -21.86 -4.58 -33.89
CA ASN A 66 -20.83 -3.53 -33.97
C ASN A 66 -19.50 -3.95 -33.31
N VAL A 67 -19.51 -4.81 -32.29
CA VAL A 67 -18.28 -5.37 -31.71
C VAL A 67 -17.62 -6.35 -32.69
N ILE A 68 -18.42 -7.12 -33.43
CA ILE A 68 -17.91 -8.02 -34.48
C ILE A 68 -17.26 -7.22 -35.62
N ARG A 69 -17.87 -6.09 -36.00
CA ARG A 69 -17.45 -5.31 -37.17
C ARG A 69 -16.31 -4.32 -36.86
N ASP A 70 -16.43 -3.61 -35.74
CA ASP A 70 -15.67 -2.39 -35.46
C ASP A 70 -14.66 -2.57 -34.29
N ALA A 71 -14.65 -3.74 -33.65
CA ALA A 71 -13.77 -4.04 -32.52
C ALA A 71 -13.23 -5.48 -32.60
N THR A 72 -12.43 -5.86 -31.59
CA THR A 72 -11.93 -7.22 -31.44
C THR A 72 -12.80 -7.98 -30.44
N PRO A 73 -13.69 -8.89 -30.88
CA PRO A 73 -14.43 -9.74 -29.94
C PRO A 73 -13.46 -10.60 -29.14
N LEU A 74 -13.74 -10.77 -27.84
CA LEU A 74 -12.95 -11.57 -26.93
C LEU A 74 -13.76 -12.77 -26.44
N CYS A 75 -13.12 -13.94 -26.37
CA CYS A 75 -13.76 -15.13 -25.83
C CYS A 75 -13.64 -15.14 -24.31
N HIS A 76 -14.75 -14.94 -23.61
CA HIS A 76 -14.78 -14.95 -22.15
C HIS A 76 -14.40 -16.31 -21.55
N ALA A 77 -14.75 -17.42 -22.23
CA ALA A 77 -14.35 -18.76 -21.81
C ALA A 77 -12.84 -18.97 -21.90
N CYS A 78 -12.21 -18.66 -23.04
CA CYS A 78 -10.74 -18.72 -23.17
C CYS A 78 -10.02 -17.82 -22.15
N ILE A 79 -10.54 -16.61 -21.90
CA ILE A 79 -9.97 -15.70 -20.90
C ILE A 79 -10.08 -16.31 -19.50
N HIS A 80 -11.24 -16.85 -19.14
CA HIS A 80 -11.46 -17.49 -17.84
C HIS A 80 -10.53 -18.69 -17.66
N ASP A 81 -10.46 -19.56 -18.67
CA ASP A 81 -9.64 -20.76 -18.70
C ASP A 81 -8.14 -20.45 -18.62
N ARG A 82 -7.65 -19.45 -19.37
CA ARG A 82 -6.27 -18.95 -19.25
C ARG A 82 -5.94 -18.48 -17.83
N ARG A 83 -6.84 -17.68 -17.22
CA ARG A 83 -6.64 -17.17 -15.85
C ARG A 83 -6.72 -18.29 -14.80
N SER A 84 -7.58 -19.27 -15.02
CA SER A 84 -7.73 -20.43 -14.14
C SER A 84 -6.47 -21.29 -14.20
N ARG A 85 -5.94 -21.56 -15.39
CA ARG A 85 -4.64 -22.23 -15.56
C ARG A 85 -3.49 -21.50 -14.88
N ALA A 86 -3.43 -20.17 -15.03
CA ALA A 86 -2.41 -19.36 -14.36
C ALA A 86 -2.51 -19.47 -12.82
N ALA A 87 -3.72 -19.46 -12.26
CA ALA A 87 -3.91 -19.69 -10.83
C ALA A 87 -3.47 -21.12 -10.43
N GLN A 88 -3.87 -22.14 -11.18
CA GLN A 88 -3.52 -23.54 -10.92
C GLN A 88 -2.02 -23.79 -10.94
N ALA A 89 -1.28 -23.16 -11.87
CA ALA A 89 0.19 -23.23 -11.93
C ALA A 89 0.87 -22.73 -10.64
N LEU A 90 0.17 -21.91 -9.85
CA LEU A 90 0.62 -21.40 -8.55
C LEU A 90 0.06 -22.20 -7.36
N GLY A 91 -0.64 -23.30 -7.62
CA GLY A 91 -1.40 -24.03 -6.60
C GLY A 91 -2.61 -23.25 -6.06
N ALA A 92 -3.04 -22.20 -6.77
CA ALA A 92 -4.19 -21.38 -6.41
C ALA A 92 -5.41 -21.69 -7.28
N GLU A 93 -6.57 -21.22 -6.85
CA GLU A 93 -7.85 -21.37 -7.56
C GLU A 93 -8.46 -20.00 -7.82
N LEU A 94 -8.90 -19.73 -9.06
CA LEU A 94 -9.73 -18.58 -9.37
C LEU A 94 -11.16 -18.84 -8.90
N VAL A 95 -11.55 -18.23 -7.79
CA VAL A 95 -12.86 -18.45 -7.15
C VAL A 95 -13.95 -17.65 -7.85
N ALA A 96 -13.68 -16.37 -8.13
CA ALA A 96 -14.66 -15.47 -8.72
C ALA A 96 -14.00 -14.25 -9.35
N LYS A 97 -14.77 -13.54 -10.19
CA LYS A 97 -14.42 -12.19 -10.63
C LYS A 97 -14.60 -11.22 -9.47
N CYS A 98 -13.77 -10.18 -9.41
CA CYS A 98 -13.98 -9.10 -8.44
C CYS A 98 -15.21 -8.27 -8.88
N PRO A 99 -16.25 -8.12 -8.02
CA PRO A 99 -17.46 -7.39 -8.38
C PRO A 99 -17.20 -5.89 -8.58
N GLU A 100 -16.23 -5.33 -7.86
CA GLU A 100 -15.91 -3.90 -7.89
C GLU A 100 -14.97 -3.51 -9.04
N HIS A 101 -14.18 -4.46 -9.58
CA HIS A 101 -13.11 -4.10 -10.50
C HIS A 101 -12.79 -5.20 -11.51
N ARG A 102 -13.13 -4.95 -12.79
CA ARG A 102 -12.99 -5.91 -13.91
C ARG A 102 -11.59 -6.49 -14.13
N HIS A 103 -10.55 -5.80 -13.67
CA HIS A 103 -9.15 -6.22 -13.78
C HIS A 103 -8.67 -7.13 -12.63
N TYR A 104 -9.52 -7.41 -11.64
CA TYR A 104 -9.21 -8.24 -10.48
C TYR A 104 -10.07 -9.50 -10.43
N GLY A 105 -9.51 -10.54 -9.81
CA GLY A 105 -10.20 -11.76 -9.41
C GLY A 105 -9.98 -12.02 -7.92
N LEU A 106 -10.81 -12.91 -7.38
CA LEU A 106 -10.66 -13.51 -6.06
C LEU A 106 -10.01 -14.87 -6.23
N PHE A 107 -8.89 -15.09 -5.55
CA PHE A 107 -8.06 -16.29 -5.68
C PHE A 107 -7.91 -16.97 -4.33
N ARG A 108 -8.24 -18.26 -4.23
CA ARG A 108 -7.91 -19.07 -3.06
C ARG A 108 -6.47 -19.57 -3.20
N LEU A 109 -5.60 -19.22 -2.27
CA LEU A 109 -4.19 -19.60 -2.26
C LEU A 109 -3.99 -20.99 -1.62
N PRO A 110 -2.82 -21.64 -1.78
CA PRO A 110 -2.51 -22.91 -1.12
C PRO A 110 -2.66 -22.90 0.40
N CYS A 111 -2.50 -21.73 1.03
CA CYS A 111 -2.71 -21.54 2.46
C CYS A 111 -4.20 -21.47 2.88
N GLY A 112 -5.14 -21.65 1.94
CA GLY A 112 -6.59 -21.60 2.19
C GLY A 112 -7.22 -20.20 2.14
N HIS A 113 -6.42 -19.14 2.26
CA HIS A 113 -6.92 -17.76 2.25
C HIS A 113 -7.34 -17.30 0.85
N VAL A 114 -8.40 -16.48 0.79
CA VAL A 114 -8.88 -15.85 -0.45
C VAL A 114 -8.32 -14.44 -0.57
N VAL A 115 -7.58 -14.16 -1.64
CA VAL A 115 -6.97 -12.86 -1.91
C VAL A 115 -7.55 -12.21 -3.15
N ARG A 116 -7.66 -10.88 -3.12
CA ARG A 116 -7.96 -10.07 -4.30
C ARG A 116 -6.66 -9.75 -5.04
N SER A 117 -6.54 -10.17 -6.29
CA SER A 117 -5.35 -9.94 -7.12
C SER A 117 -5.69 -9.54 -8.55
N GLN A 118 -4.78 -8.80 -9.20
CA GLN A 118 -4.91 -8.48 -10.61
C GLN A 118 -4.61 -9.71 -11.45
N TYR A 119 -5.40 -9.96 -12.51
CA TYR A 119 -5.17 -11.11 -13.38
C TYR A 119 -3.76 -11.12 -13.98
N THR A 120 -3.27 -9.96 -14.43
CA THR A 120 -1.93 -9.82 -15.01
C THR A 120 -0.80 -10.15 -14.03
N ARG A 121 -0.99 -9.88 -12.74
CA ARG A 121 -0.01 -10.27 -11.70
C ARG A 121 -0.01 -11.77 -11.45
N VAL A 122 -1.18 -12.41 -11.50
CA VAL A 122 -1.29 -13.87 -11.36
C VAL A 122 -0.69 -14.56 -12.58
N GLU A 123 -0.97 -14.06 -13.79
CA GLU A 123 -0.37 -14.56 -15.04
C GLU A 123 1.17 -14.40 -15.00
N ALA A 124 1.69 -13.23 -14.65
CA ALA A 124 3.14 -13.01 -14.53
C ALA A 124 3.81 -13.86 -13.43
N ALA A 125 3.10 -14.16 -12.34
CA ALA A 125 3.58 -15.06 -11.30
C ALA A 125 3.68 -16.51 -11.81
N ALA A 126 2.67 -16.96 -12.58
CA ALA A 126 2.65 -18.29 -13.19
C ALA A 126 3.80 -18.50 -14.18
N ASP A 127 4.22 -17.44 -14.88
CA ASP A 127 5.35 -17.44 -15.80
C ASP A 127 6.73 -17.38 -15.10
N GLY A 128 6.79 -17.59 -13.79
CA GLY A 128 8.04 -17.60 -13.01
C GLY A 128 8.51 -16.22 -12.56
N GLY A 129 7.64 -15.21 -12.59
CA GLY A 129 7.90 -13.89 -12.02
C GLY A 129 7.94 -13.89 -10.49
N HIS A 130 7.09 -13.08 -9.87
CA HIS A 130 7.03 -12.99 -8.40
C HIS A 130 6.10 -14.05 -7.80
N ALA A 131 6.39 -14.53 -6.59
CA ALA A 131 5.45 -15.36 -5.85
C ALA A 131 4.20 -14.55 -5.44
N LEU A 132 3.03 -15.19 -5.52
CA LEU A 132 1.77 -14.59 -5.06
C LEU A 132 1.74 -14.57 -3.53
N GLY A 133 1.64 -13.37 -2.95
CA GLY A 133 1.65 -13.20 -1.50
C GLY A 133 0.26 -13.35 -0.87
N CYS A 134 0.20 -13.99 0.30
CA CYS A 134 -0.94 -13.96 1.20
C CYS A 134 -0.67 -12.93 2.32
N GLU A 135 -1.56 -11.94 2.47
CA GLU A 135 -1.42 -10.93 3.52
C GLU A 135 -1.69 -11.50 4.91
N ASP A 136 -2.66 -12.42 5.04
CA ASP A 136 -2.98 -13.08 6.31
C ASP A 136 -1.81 -13.94 6.81
N CYS A 137 -1.23 -14.78 5.95
CA CYS A 137 -0.03 -15.56 6.30
C CYS A 137 1.20 -14.69 6.55
N ARG A 138 1.29 -13.51 5.92
CA ARG A 138 2.36 -12.56 6.22
C ARG A 138 2.15 -11.94 7.60
N ALA A 139 0.94 -11.50 7.90
CA ALA A 139 0.59 -10.95 9.20
C ALA A 139 0.80 -11.98 10.32
N ALA A 140 0.40 -13.23 10.13
CA ALA A 140 0.62 -14.31 11.10
C ALA A 140 2.10 -14.53 11.41
N ARG A 141 2.97 -14.58 10.39
CA ARG A 141 4.43 -14.70 10.58
C ARG A 141 5.05 -13.47 11.23
N ASP A 142 4.61 -12.28 10.83
CA ASP A 142 5.11 -11.03 11.41
C ASP A 142 4.68 -10.90 12.89
N ASP A 143 3.49 -11.39 13.24
CA ASP A 143 2.95 -11.43 14.61
C ASP A 143 3.62 -12.51 15.47
N GLU A 144 3.89 -13.69 14.93
CA GLU A 144 4.69 -14.74 15.57
C GLU A 144 6.08 -14.22 15.93
N ALA A 145 6.80 -13.64 14.95
CA ALA A 145 8.11 -13.03 15.20
C ALA A 145 8.06 -11.89 16.23
N ALA A 146 6.94 -11.14 16.29
CA ALA A 146 6.77 -10.09 17.28
C ALA A 146 6.62 -10.63 18.70
N ARG A 147 5.93 -11.77 18.88
CA ARG A 147 5.71 -12.38 20.19
C ARG A 147 7.01 -12.78 20.87
N ASP A 148 8.00 -13.23 20.11
CA ASP A 148 9.34 -13.57 20.62
C ASP A 148 10.02 -12.41 21.34
N PHE A 149 9.65 -11.17 20.99
CA PHE A 149 10.20 -9.95 21.57
C PHE A 149 9.21 -9.21 22.49
N GLY A 150 8.11 -9.85 22.90
CA GLY A 150 7.11 -9.24 23.78
C GLY A 150 6.20 -8.21 23.07
N TRP A 151 6.05 -8.35 21.75
CA TRP A 151 5.18 -7.51 20.93
C TRP A 151 4.04 -8.33 20.31
N VAL A 152 2.98 -7.64 19.91
CA VAL A 152 1.85 -8.20 19.15
C VAL A 152 1.57 -7.31 17.96
N LEU A 153 1.37 -7.89 16.77
CA LEU A 153 1.02 -7.15 15.58
C LEU A 153 -0.39 -6.56 15.74
N VAL A 154 -0.51 -5.24 15.56
CA VAL A 154 -1.79 -4.53 15.51
C VAL A 154 -2.31 -4.47 14.09
N GLY A 155 -1.42 -4.26 13.12
CA GLY A 155 -1.79 -4.20 11.71
C GLY A 155 -0.85 -3.35 10.86
N PRO A 156 -1.34 -2.81 9.72
CA PRO A 156 -0.59 -1.87 8.90
C PRO A 156 -0.11 -0.66 9.71
N ALA A 157 1.07 -0.12 9.38
CA ALA A 157 1.56 1.06 10.08
C ALA A 157 0.62 2.26 9.86
N THR A 158 0.24 2.96 10.93
CA THR A 158 -0.56 4.20 10.86
C THR A 158 0.09 5.27 9.98
N SER A 159 1.42 5.26 9.88
CA SER A 159 2.17 6.16 8.99
C SER A 159 2.08 5.84 7.49
N GLY A 160 1.52 4.68 7.11
CA GLY A 160 1.45 4.21 5.72
C GLY A 160 2.80 3.84 5.09
N ARG A 161 3.88 3.80 5.88
CA ARG A 161 5.23 3.50 5.36
C ARG A 161 5.35 2.04 4.94
N ALA A 162 5.75 1.82 3.69
CA ALA A 162 6.06 0.49 3.18
C ALA A 162 7.15 -0.18 4.04
N GLY A 163 6.95 -1.46 4.36
CA GLY A 163 7.87 -2.24 5.21
C GLY A 163 7.76 -1.97 6.71
N TYR A 164 6.79 -1.17 7.15
CA TYR A 164 6.49 -0.92 8.56
C TYR A 164 5.11 -1.50 8.94
N ARG A 165 4.98 -1.89 10.20
CA ARG A 165 3.74 -2.33 10.83
C ARG A 165 3.60 -1.66 12.19
N ASP A 166 2.38 -1.55 12.67
CA ASP A 166 2.14 -1.16 14.06
C ASP A 166 2.13 -2.40 14.94
N TYR A 167 2.90 -2.33 16.02
CA TYR A 167 2.96 -3.38 17.03
C TYR A 167 2.64 -2.80 18.40
N ARG A 168 2.01 -3.59 19.25
CA ARG A 168 1.72 -3.30 20.65
C ARG A 168 2.70 -4.04 21.54
N HIS A 169 3.39 -3.32 22.42
CA HIS A 169 4.27 -3.93 23.42
C HIS A 169 3.47 -4.48 24.61
N HIS A 170 4.06 -5.36 25.41
CA HIS A 170 3.44 -5.85 26.64
C HIS A 170 3.03 -4.73 27.63
N CYS A 171 3.67 -3.56 27.57
CA CYS A 171 3.28 -2.39 28.38
C CYS A 171 2.06 -1.62 27.82
N GLY A 172 1.46 -2.08 26.71
CA GLY A 172 0.31 -1.46 26.05
C GLY A 172 0.67 -0.40 25.01
N HIS A 173 1.92 0.09 24.96
CA HIS A 173 2.34 1.09 23.98
C HIS A 173 2.34 0.55 22.55
N VAL A 174 1.75 1.31 21.62
CA VAL A 174 1.72 0.98 20.19
C VAL A 174 2.71 1.87 19.44
N GLN A 175 3.55 1.27 18.59
CA GLN A 175 4.46 2.03 17.74
C GLN A 175 4.69 1.34 16.39
N SER A 176 4.96 2.14 15.37
CA SER A 176 5.37 1.64 14.06
C SER A 176 6.82 1.15 14.10
N ILE A 177 7.05 -0.11 13.75
CA ILE A 177 8.37 -0.75 13.70
C ILE A 177 8.54 -1.34 12.29
N SER A 178 9.75 -1.29 11.74
CA SER A 178 10.01 -1.97 10.48
C SER A 178 9.87 -3.49 10.68
N VAL A 179 9.32 -4.19 9.70
CA VAL A 179 9.18 -5.66 9.76
C VAL A 179 10.55 -6.32 9.94
N SER A 180 11.58 -5.78 9.28
CA SER A 180 12.95 -6.27 9.42
C SER A 180 13.49 -6.13 10.84
N ASN A 181 13.34 -4.96 11.47
CA ASN A 181 13.82 -4.76 12.84
C ASN A 181 13.06 -5.64 13.83
N MET A 182 11.74 -5.79 13.66
CA MET A 182 10.95 -6.66 14.52
C MET A 182 11.45 -8.10 14.45
N ARG A 183 11.72 -8.63 13.25
CA ARG A 183 12.23 -10.01 13.09
C ARG A 183 13.56 -10.29 13.78
N TRP A 184 14.42 -9.29 13.92
CA TRP A 184 15.71 -9.42 14.59
C TRP A 184 15.69 -8.99 16.06
N GLY A 185 14.55 -8.53 16.58
CA GLY A 185 14.47 -7.95 17.92
C GLY A 185 15.18 -6.59 18.04
N ASP A 186 15.58 -5.98 16.93
CA ASP A 186 16.25 -4.68 16.84
C ASP A 186 15.27 -3.51 17.03
N CYS A 187 14.46 -3.60 18.09
CA CYS A 187 13.48 -2.61 18.45
C CYS A 187 13.42 -2.43 19.97
N THR A 188 13.11 -1.21 20.40
CA THR A 188 12.94 -0.87 21.81
C THR A 188 11.62 -0.15 21.97
N CYS A 189 10.87 -0.54 23.00
CA CYS A 189 9.61 0.14 23.31
C CYS A 189 9.89 1.58 23.73
N ALA A 190 9.32 2.54 23.02
CA ALA A 190 9.52 3.96 23.30
C ALA A 190 8.88 4.45 24.62
N ALA A 191 8.03 3.64 25.26
CA ALA A 191 7.39 3.98 26.53
C ALA A 191 8.14 3.42 27.76
N CYS A 192 8.52 2.14 27.74
CA CYS A 192 9.13 1.47 28.91
C CYS A 192 10.53 0.92 28.64
N GLY A 193 11.03 1.00 27.41
CA GLY A 193 12.34 0.47 27.05
C GLY A 193 13.46 1.34 27.61
N GLN A 194 14.57 0.69 27.97
CA GLN A 194 15.73 1.36 28.58
C GLN A 194 16.83 1.73 27.58
N GLY A 195 16.68 1.35 26.31
CA GLY A 195 17.61 1.69 25.23
C GLY A 195 17.62 3.20 24.91
N TRP A 196 18.72 3.68 24.32
CA TRP A 196 18.88 5.08 23.91
C TRP A 196 17.74 5.60 23.03
N ALA A 197 17.16 4.73 22.20
CA ALA A 197 16.05 5.04 21.32
C ALA A 197 14.73 5.31 22.04
N ALA A 198 14.56 4.78 23.26
CA ALA A 198 13.35 4.91 24.06
C ALA A 198 13.44 6.01 25.12
N LYS A 199 14.65 6.43 25.50
CA LYS A 199 14.83 7.55 26.43
C LYS A 199 14.31 8.86 25.84
N PRO A 200 13.77 9.77 26.65
CA PRO A 200 13.40 11.11 26.21
C PRO A 200 14.53 11.80 25.45
N SER A 201 14.14 12.54 24.42
CA SER A 201 15.07 13.23 23.52
C SER A 201 14.46 14.54 23.08
N PHE A 202 15.25 15.34 22.36
CA PHE A 202 14.84 16.68 21.95
C PHE A 202 15.06 16.87 20.46
N ILE A 203 14.13 17.57 19.82
CA ILE A 203 14.42 18.31 18.58
C ILE A 203 14.98 19.66 19.00
N TYR A 204 16.01 20.14 18.31
CA TYR A 204 16.60 21.45 18.55
C TYR A 204 16.72 22.25 17.26
N LEU A 205 16.71 23.57 17.42
CA LEU A 205 17.13 24.52 16.39
C LEU A 205 18.26 25.38 16.97
N PHE A 206 19.41 25.36 16.29
CA PHE A 206 20.56 26.18 16.64
C PHE A 206 20.76 27.30 15.62
N ARG A 207 21.24 28.45 16.08
CA ARG A 207 21.87 29.47 15.24
C ARG A 207 23.37 29.39 15.47
N ILE A 208 24.13 29.42 14.39
CA ILE A 208 25.59 29.27 14.42
C ILE A 208 26.17 30.30 13.49
N ASP A 209 27.03 31.18 14.01
CA ASP A 209 27.73 32.21 13.25
C ASP A 209 29.09 31.67 12.81
N LEU A 210 29.09 30.91 11.70
CA LEU A 210 30.31 30.41 11.08
C LEU A 210 31.15 31.58 10.53
N PRO A 211 32.46 31.39 10.28
CA PRO A 211 33.37 32.48 9.91
C PRO A 211 32.89 33.36 8.74
N GLU A 212 32.25 32.76 7.73
CA GLU A 212 31.81 33.47 6.53
C GLU A 212 30.29 33.67 6.47
N MET A 213 29.52 33.04 7.37
CA MET A 213 28.07 33.10 7.32
C MET A 213 27.39 32.61 8.60
N SER A 214 26.22 33.16 8.90
CA SER A 214 25.32 32.61 9.90
C SER A 214 24.37 31.56 9.30
N VAL A 215 24.18 30.46 10.01
CA VAL A 215 23.35 29.33 9.57
C VAL A 215 22.43 28.85 10.68
N LEU A 216 21.36 28.16 10.28
CA LEU A 216 20.50 27.41 11.19
C LEU A 216 20.79 25.91 11.07
N LYS A 217 20.85 25.21 12.21
CA LYS A 217 20.88 23.75 12.26
C LYS A 217 19.66 23.20 12.98
N LEU A 218 18.83 22.47 12.25
CA LEU A 218 17.79 21.61 12.84
C LEU A 218 18.37 20.21 13.05
N GLY A 219 18.08 19.59 14.19
CA GLY A 219 18.45 18.20 14.44
C GLY A 219 17.84 17.66 15.71
N TYR A 220 18.25 16.46 16.13
CA TYR A 220 17.82 15.86 17.39
C TYR A 220 18.99 15.43 18.27
N SER A 221 18.78 15.43 19.59
CA SER A 221 19.77 14.96 20.57
C SER A 221 19.12 14.78 21.94
N ALA A 222 19.57 13.80 22.71
CA ALA A 222 19.22 13.70 24.13
C ALA A 222 19.87 14.81 24.98
N ARG A 223 20.90 15.49 24.46
CA ARG A 223 21.62 16.58 25.15
C ARG A 223 21.99 17.70 24.15
N PRO A 224 21.04 18.57 23.75
CA PRO A 224 21.28 19.62 22.75
C PRO A 224 22.46 20.53 23.08
N ALA A 225 22.56 21.03 24.31
CA ALA A 225 23.66 21.91 24.73
C ALA A 225 25.05 21.24 24.61
N LYS A 226 25.16 19.96 25.01
CA LYS A 226 26.41 19.20 24.85
C LYS A 226 26.75 18.99 23.37
N ARG A 227 25.74 18.76 22.53
CA ARG A 227 25.92 18.59 21.09
C ARG A 227 26.45 19.87 20.43
N LEU A 228 25.84 21.02 20.75
CA LEU A 228 26.27 22.32 20.26
C LEU A 228 27.73 22.61 20.62
N ARG A 229 28.10 22.39 21.89
CA ARG A 229 29.45 22.74 22.40
C ARG A 229 30.56 21.77 22.00
N HIS A 230 30.27 20.48 21.84
CA HIS A 230 31.33 19.45 21.76
C HIS A 230 31.25 18.51 20.56
N GLN A 231 30.11 18.38 19.89
CA GLN A 231 29.92 17.36 18.85
C GLN A 231 29.91 17.93 17.43
N LEU A 232 29.63 19.23 17.28
CA LEU A 232 29.60 19.91 15.99
C LEU A 232 30.98 20.35 15.49
N GLY A 233 32.05 20.17 16.29
CA GLY A 233 33.41 20.51 15.87
C GLY A 233 33.61 21.99 15.56
N LEU A 234 32.82 22.87 16.20
CA LEU A 234 32.93 24.31 16.02
C LEU A 234 34.23 24.81 16.65
N ASP A 235 34.87 25.78 16.00
CA ASP A 235 35.98 26.52 16.60
C ASP A 235 35.50 27.29 17.84
N ARG A 236 36.40 27.53 18.81
CA ARG A 236 36.05 28.23 20.06
C ARG A 236 35.60 29.68 19.85
N SER A 237 36.01 30.31 18.74
CA SER A 237 35.61 31.67 18.35
C SER A 237 34.22 31.75 17.73
N VAL A 238 33.63 30.61 17.33
CA VAL A 238 32.30 30.57 16.70
C VAL A 238 31.23 30.80 17.76
N SER A 239 30.43 31.85 17.57
CA SER A 239 29.22 32.09 18.36
C SER A 239 28.13 31.10 17.94
N ALA A 240 27.50 30.46 18.91
CA ALA A 240 26.43 29.52 18.66
C ALA A 240 25.44 29.49 19.82
N GLU A 241 24.14 29.50 19.49
CA GLU A 241 23.06 29.51 20.47
C GLU A 241 21.97 28.48 20.17
N VAL A 242 21.27 28.10 21.23
CA VAL A 242 20.09 27.25 21.14
C VAL A 242 18.87 28.17 21.04
N ILE A 243 18.30 28.31 19.85
CA ILE A 243 17.12 29.15 19.63
C ILE A 243 15.86 28.43 20.11
N ARG A 244 15.80 27.11 19.91
CA ARG A 244 14.61 26.33 20.25
C ARG A 244 14.93 24.90 20.63
N VAL A 245 14.15 24.36 21.56
CA VAL A 245 14.16 22.95 21.94
C VAL A 245 12.71 22.46 22.10
N LEU A 246 12.41 21.28 21.56
CA LEU A 246 11.15 20.56 21.79
C LEU A 246 11.46 19.22 22.45
N ALA A 247 10.97 19.03 23.68
CA ALA A 247 11.06 17.76 24.39
C ALA A 247 10.08 16.73 23.80
N LEU A 248 10.57 15.51 23.62
CA LEU A 248 9.80 14.38 23.12
C LEU A 248 10.02 13.17 24.03
N SER A 249 8.98 12.34 24.14
CA SER A 249 8.96 11.19 25.05
C SER A 249 10.02 10.13 24.73
N SER A 250 10.53 10.09 23.48
CA SER A 250 11.58 9.15 23.10
C SER A 250 12.49 9.66 21.96
N GLY A 251 13.69 9.08 21.87
CA GLY A 251 14.62 9.28 20.76
C GLY A 251 14.05 8.87 19.40
N ASN A 252 13.30 7.77 19.33
CA ASN A 252 12.63 7.33 18.10
C ASN A 252 11.64 8.38 17.60
N LEU A 253 10.89 8.98 18.51
CA LEU A 253 9.97 10.05 18.18
C LEU A 253 10.72 11.28 17.64
N ALA A 254 11.79 11.68 18.33
CA ALA A 254 12.63 12.79 17.90
C ALA A 254 13.24 12.59 16.51
N VAL A 255 13.82 11.42 16.23
CA VAL A 255 14.34 11.07 14.89
C VAL A 255 13.25 11.11 13.83
N ARG A 256 12.07 10.54 14.12
CA ARG A 256 10.99 10.44 13.15
C ARG A 256 10.48 11.81 12.73
N GLU A 257 10.21 12.67 13.71
CA GLU A 257 9.69 14.02 13.49
C GLU A 257 10.76 14.94 12.88
N GLU A 258 12.01 14.85 13.32
CA GLU A 258 13.14 15.58 12.71
C GLU A 258 13.30 15.24 11.22
N LYS A 259 13.30 13.93 10.87
CA LYS A 259 13.36 13.51 9.47
C LYS A 259 12.16 13.98 8.65
N ALA A 260 10.99 14.12 9.28
CA ALA A 260 9.80 14.66 8.61
C ALA A 260 9.98 16.15 8.30
N CYS A 261 10.50 16.94 9.23
CA CYS A 261 10.85 18.34 9.01
C CYS A 261 11.89 18.49 7.88
N HIS A 262 12.96 17.68 7.89
CA HIS A 262 13.97 17.72 6.82
C HIS A 262 13.42 17.33 5.45
N ARG A 263 12.48 16.38 5.39
CA ARG A 263 11.79 16.01 4.16
C ARG A 263 10.90 17.14 3.66
N HIS A 264 10.14 17.76 4.56
CA HIS A 264 9.30 18.90 4.21
C HIS A 264 10.15 20.03 3.62
N MET A 265 11.23 20.43 4.29
CA MET A 265 12.10 21.49 3.79
C MET A 265 12.73 21.15 2.44
N ARG A 266 13.20 19.91 2.23
CA ARG A 266 13.78 19.52 0.93
C ARG A 266 12.77 19.52 -0.21
N ASN A 267 11.50 19.20 0.08
CA ASN A 267 10.47 19.10 -0.94
C ASN A 267 9.82 20.46 -1.26
N MET A 268 9.57 21.27 -0.22
CA MET A 268 8.79 22.51 -0.33
C MET A 268 9.67 23.76 -0.42
N HIS A 269 10.88 23.71 0.15
CA HIS A 269 11.80 24.84 0.27
C HIS A 269 13.26 24.45 -0.03
N PRO A 270 13.55 23.77 -1.15
CA PRO A 270 14.91 23.33 -1.47
C PRO A 270 15.92 24.49 -1.51
N GLU A 271 15.49 25.70 -1.86
CA GLU A 271 16.28 26.94 -1.88
C GLU A 271 16.70 27.46 -0.49
N LEU A 272 16.16 26.87 0.57
CA LEU A 272 16.52 27.19 1.96
C LEU A 272 17.51 26.20 2.56
N VAL A 273 17.74 25.07 1.88
CA VAL A 273 18.68 24.03 2.31
C VAL A 273 20.08 24.36 1.83
N LEU A 274 21.02 24.51 2.76
CA LEU A 274 22.41 24.78 2.43
C LEU A 274 23.17 23.48 2.11
N PRO A 275 23.78 23.36 0.91
CA PRO A 275 24.59 22.19 0.58
C PRO A 275 25.97 22.26 1.27
N LYS A 276 26.56 21.10 1.57
CA LYS A 276 27.85 20.96 2.28
C LYS A 276 28.98 21.83 1.70
N ARG A 277 29.03 21.98 0.36
CA ARG A 277 30.02 22.82 -0.33
C ARG A 277 30.01 24.29 0.07
N VAL A 278 28.90 24.80 0.63
CA VAL A 278 28.76 26.22 1.00
C VAL A 278 29.32 26.51 2.39
N PHE A 279 29.11 25.60 3.35
CA PHE A 279 29.58 25.81 4.73
C PHE A 279 30.86 25.05 5.07
N GLY A 280 31.36 24.22 4.15
CA GLY A 280 32.65 23.53 4.26
C GLY A 280 32.78 22.74 5.57
N ASP A 281 33.98 22.70 6.12
CA ASP A 281 34.32 21.96 7.33
C ASP A 281 34.29 22.81 8.61
N ALA A 282 33.76 24.03 8.53
CA ALA A 282 33.51 24.88 9.70
C ALA A 282 32.52 24.26 10.71
N ILE A 283 31.75 23.24 10.27
CA ILE A 283 30.86 22.45 11.11
C ILE A 283 30.86 20.96 10.69
N LYS A 284 31.00 20.08 11.68
CA LYS A 284 31.03 18.62 11.52
C LYS A 284 29.61 18.04 11.33
N THR A 285 29.05 18.26 10.14
CA THR A 285 27.78 17.68 9.67
C THR A 285 27.81 17.54 8.15
N GLN A 286 27.02 16.60 7.62
CA GLN A 286 26.87 16.39 6.17
C GLN A 286 25.69 17.17 5.58
N GLY A 287 24.76 17.64 6.41
CA GLY A 287 23.60 18.40 5.99
C GLY A 287 22.80 18.93 7.18
N GLU A 288 21.50 19.12 6.95
CA GLU A 288 20.54 19.67 7.94
C GLU A 288 20.85 21.12 8.34
N ILE A 289 21.49 21.84 7.42
CA ILE A 289 21.87 23.24 7.55
C ILE A 289 21.00 24.09 6.63
N TYR A 290 20.57 25.25 7.12
CA TYR A 290 19.62 26.12 6.46
C TYR A 290 20.07 27.58 6.49
N HIS A 291 19.63 28.35 5.50
CA HIS A 291 19.75 29.81 5.52
C HIS A 291 18.96 30.42 6.69
N LEU A 292 19.40 31.56 7.23
CA LEU A 292 18.69 32.26 8.32
C LEU A 292 17.22 32.57 8.00
N ARG A 293 16.90 32.91 6.76
CA ARG A 293 15.51 33.18 6.32
C ARG A 293 14.57 31.97 6.49
N ALA A 294 15.08 30.77 6.75
CA ALA A 294 14.29 29.59 7.04
C ALA A 294 13.73 29.55 8.47
N GLU A 295 14.18 30.44 9.36
CA GLU A 295 13.82 30.42 10.79
C GLU A 295 12.31 30.33 11.04
N PRO A 296 11.45 31.20 10.44
CA PRO A 296 10.02 31.15 10.72
C PRO A 296 9.38 29.81 10.31
N LEU A 297 9.83 29.23 9.20
CA LEU A 297 9.35 27.95 8.70
C LEU A 297 9.79 26.79 9.60
N LEU A 298 11.05 26.80 10.05
CA LEU A 298 11.56 25.77 10.96
C LEU A 298 10.85 25.84 12.32
N HIS A 299 10.56 27.06 12.82
CA HIS A 299 9.72 27.24 14.00
C HIS A 299 8.32 26.66 13.76
N ALA A 300 7.65 27.02 12.66
CA ALA A 300 6.31 26.52 12.34
C ALA A 300 6.26 24.99 12.21
N LEU A 301 7.31 24.36 11.68
CA LEU A 301 7.41 22.90 11.63
C LEU A 301 7.50 22.27 13.02
N ILE A 302 8.31 22.85 13.91
CA ILE A 302 8.41 22.41 15.32
C ILE A 302 7.08 22.65 16.06
N ASP A 303 6.37 23.75 15.77
CA ASP A 303 5.01 24.00 16.29
C ASP A 303 4.01 22.94 15.80
N GLY A 304 4.07 22.56 14.52
CA GLY A 304 3.25 21.49 13.97
C GLY A 304 3.50 20.14 14.64
N VAL A 305 4.75 19.83 15.01
CA VAL A 305 5.09 18.65 15.82
C VAL A 305 4.43 18.74 17.20
N THR A 306 4.54 19.91 17.86
CA THR A 306 3.94 20.16 19.17
C THR A 306 2.42 19.98 19.16
N ALA A 307 1.74 20.55 18.16
CA ALA A 307 0.29 20.46 18.01
C ALA A 307 -0.19 19.01 17.88
N ARG A 308 0.48 18.18 17.08
CA ARG A 308 0.13 16.76 16.91
C ARG A 308 0.18 15.98 18.22
N PHE A 309 1.11 16.30 19.11
CA PHE A 309 1.22 15.61 20.40
C PHE A 309 0.28 16.14 21.47
N ARG A 310 -0.10 17.43 21.43
CA ARG A 310 -1.17 17.95 22.29
C ARG A 310 -2.52 17.32 21.93
N SER A 311 -2.87 17.29 20.65
CA SER A 311 -4.12 16.69 20.19
C SER A 311 -4.22 15.17 20.44
N ALA A 312 -3.08 14.46 20.50
CA ALA A 312 -3.06 13.04 20.86
C ALA A 312 -3.23 12.79 22.38
N ALA A 313 -2.85 13.74 23.23
CA ALA A 313 -3.09 13.67 24.68
C ALA A 313 -4.54 14.04 25.05
N ASP A 314 -5.16 14.94 24.29
CA ASP A 314 -6.54 15.42 24.52
C ASP A 314 -7.63 14.50 23.94
N HIS A 315 -7.26 13.38 23.32
CA HIS A 315 -8.18 12.33 22.88
C HIS A 315 -7.77 10.99 23.50
N PRO A 316 -8.19 10.68 24.74
CA PRO A 316 -8.14 9.31 25.22
C PRO A 316 -8.98 8.46 24.26
N SER A 317 -8.35 7.46 23.66
CA SER A 317 -9.00 6.55 22.73
C SER A 317 -10.27 6.01 23.36
N ARG A 318 -11.41 6.22 22.68
CA ARG A 318 -12.65 5.50 22.99
C ARG A 318 -12.33 4.02 22.81
N SER A 319 -12.12 3.34 23.93
CA SER A 319 -12.15 1.89 24.02
C SER A 319 -13.49 1.43 23.46
N THR A 320 -13.50 0.91 22.24
CA THR A 320 -14.65 0.15 21.75
C THR A 320 -14.69 -1.15 22.54
N ALA A 321 -15.50 -1.15 23.59
CA ALA A 321 -15.83 -2.34 24.35
C ALA A 321 -16.30 -3.45 23.39
N PRO A 322 -15.85 -4.70 23.58
CA PRO A 322 -16.34 -5.82 22.78
C PRO A 322 -17.84 -5.99 23.07
N LYS A 323 -18.64 -6.06 22.01
CA LYS A 323 -20.05 -6.45 22.10
C LYS A 323 -20.13 -7.81 22.79
N ALA A 324 -20.79 -7.86 23.93
CA ALA A 324 -21.09 -9.09 24.64
C ALA A 324 -21.85 -10.03 23.68
N THR A 325 -21.25 -11.19 23.45
CA THR A 325 -21.89 -12.35 22.85
C THR A 325 -23.00 -12.82 23.78
N ASP A 326 -24.20 -12.86 23.22
CA ASP A 326 -25.40 -13.40 23.83
C ASP A 326 -25.24 -14.92 24.04
N ALA A 327 -25.28 -15.36 25.30
CA ALA A 327 -25.25 -16.75 25.70
C ALA A 327 -26.15 -16.97 26.93
N ARG A 328 -27.43 -17.26 26.63
CA ARG A 328 -28.36 -18.21 27.30
C ARG A 328 -28.50 -18.16 28.83
N ARG A 329 -29.75 -17.98 29.31
CA ARG A 329 -30.43 -19.04 30.10
C ARG A 329 -31.93 -18.82 30.31
N ASP A 330 -32.62 -19.95 30.19
CA ASP A 330 -33.94 -20.30 30.74
C ASP A 330 -34.35 -19.55 32.01
N THR A 331 -35.60 -19.11 32.03
CA THR A 331 -36.50 -19.32 33.18
C THR A 331 -37.95 -19.37 32.68
N ARG A 332 -38.61 -20.52 32.86
CA ARG A 332 -40.08 -20.63 33.06
C ARG A 332 -40.45 -19.85 34.33
N PRO A 333 -41.66 -19.28 34.43
CA PRO A 333 -42.78 -20.07 34.97
C PRO A 333 -44.17 -19.81 34.33
N ASP A 334 -45.06 -20.76 34.65
CA ASP A 334 -46.52 -20.87 34.47
C ASP A 334 -47.08 -21.01 33.05
#